data_AF-A0A1G0EJ40-F1
#
_entry.id   AF-A0A1G0EJ40-F1
#
_cell.length_a   1.000
_cell.length_b   1.000
_cell.length_c   1.000
_cell.angle_alpha   90.00
_cell.angle_beta   90.00
_cell.angle_gamma   90.00
#
_symmetry.space_group_name_H-M   'P 1'
#
loop_
_entity.id
_entity.type
_entity.pdbx_description
1 polymer ?
#
loop_
_entity_poly.entity_id
_entity_poly.type
_entity_poly.pdbx_seq_one_letter_code
_entity_poly.pdbx_strand_id
1 'polypeptide(L)' 'MELTQQDIQKAGFTPEALREYRKARRESQLCFWSRFGVTQSRGSRFEMGTEIPTPVTILLKLYLEGVITDSDL' A
#
# COMPACT_ATOMS: atom_id res chain seq x y z
N MET A 1 9.54 -10.10 12.56
CA MET A 1 8.19 -9.69 12.95
C MET A 1 7.45 -9.40 11.64
N GLU A 2 6.61 -10.34 11.17
CA GLU A 2 5.80 -10.14 9.97
C GLU A 2 4.64 -9.21 10.32
N LEU A 3 4.53 -8.09 9.61
CA LEU A 3 3.36 -7.22 9.69
C LEU A 3 2.26 -7.84 8.81
N THR A 4 1.18 -8.24 9.45
CA THR A 4 -0.01 -8.79 8.80
C THR A 4 -0.97 -7.68 8.38
N GLN A 5 -1.97 -7.98 7.55
CA GLN A 5 -3.02 -7.01 7.17
C GLN A 5 -3.73 -6.41 8.41
N GLN A 6 -3.82 -7.18 9.50
CA GLN A 6 -4.41 -6.72 10.77
C GLN A 6 -3.55 -5.65 11.48
N ASP A 7 -2.24 -5.61 11.24
CA ASP A 7 -1.35 -4.63 11.85
C ASP A 7 -1.49 -3.24 11.20
N ILE A 8 -1.74 -3.18 9.89
CA ILE A 8 -2.00 -1.90 9.20
C ILE A 8 -3.34 -1.30 9.62
N GLN A 9 -4.38 -2.12 9.81
CA GLN A 9 -5.66 -1.62 10.28
C GLN A 9 -5.53 -0.85 11.61
N LYS A 10 -4.60 -1.26 12.49
CA LYS A 10 -4.30 -0.54 13.75
C LYS A 10 -3.35 0.64 13.58
N ALA A 11 -2.36 0.55 12.69
CA ALA A 11 -1.37 1.61 12.49
C ALA A 11 -1.92 2.82 11.71
N GLY A 12 -3.04 2.64 11.00
CA GLY A 12 -3.59 3.63 10.08
C GLY A 12 -2.84 3.63 8.73
N PHE A 13 -3.42 4.28 7.73
CA PHE A 13 -2.82 4.44 6.39
C PHE A 13 -1.68 5.47 6.38
N THR A 14 -0.68 5.27 7.22
CA THR A 14 0.51 6.11 7.24
C THR A 14 1.49 5.69 6.15
N PRO A 15 2.27 6.63 5.59
CA PRO A 15 3.35 6.33 4.65
C PRO A 15 4.31 5.24 5.15
N GLU A 16 4.64 5.28 6.44
CA GLU A 16 5.52 4.33 7.10
C GLU A 16 4.89 2.93 7.16
N ALA A 17 3.61 2.82 7.55
CA ALA A 17 2.91 1.55 7.63
C ALA A 17 2.81 0.88 6.25
N LEU A 18 2.49 1.65 5.20
CA LEU A 18 2.43 1.15 3.82
C LEU A 18 3.80 0.64 3.34
N ARG A 19 4.86 1.39 3.63
CA ARG A 19 6.24 1.00 3.29
C ARG A 19 6.66 -0.29 3.99
N GLU A 20 6.39 -0.41 5.29
CA GLU A 20 6.78 -1.58 6.07
C GLU A 20 5.95 -2.82 5.68
N TYR A 21 4.65 -2.67 5.39
CA TYR A 21 3.84 -3.75 4.84
C TYR A 21 4.38 -4.28 3.51
N ARG A 22 4.70 -3.38 2.57
CA ARG A 22 5.32 -3.76 1.30
C ARG A 22 6.63 -4.52 1.51
N LYS A 23 7.48 -4.04 2.41
CA LYS A 23 8.75 -4.70 2.74
C LYS A 23 8.55 -6.08 3.37
N ALA A 24 7.56 -6.25 4.24
CA ALA A 24 7.21 -7.54 4.83
C ALA A 24 6.85 -8.57 3.73
N ARG A 25 6.15 -8.13 2.68
CA ARG A 25 5.85 -8.92 1.48
C ARG A 25 7.02 -9.09 0.52
N ARG A 26 8.18 -8.48 0.79
CA ARG A 26 9.39 -8.49 -0.06
C ARG A 26 9.14 -7.96 -1.48
N GLU A 27 8.22 -7.02 -1.63
CA GLU A 27 7.89 -6.44 -2.93
C GLU A 27 8.68 -5.17 -3.20
N SER A 28 9.06 -4.97 -4.47
CA SER A 28 9.57 -3.68 -4.93
C SER A 28 8.46 -2.63 -4.94
N GLN A 29 8.83 -1.34 -4.93
CA GLN A 29 7.85 -0.26 -5.10
C GLN A 29 7.07 -0.41 -6.41
N LEU A 30 7.74 -0.79 -7.50
CA LEU A 30 7.06 -1.01 -8.78
C LEU A 30 5.99 -2.10 -8.67
N CYS A 31 6.34 -3.26 -8.12
CA CYS A 31 5.43 -4.39 -7.97
C CYS A 31 4.25 -4.07 -7.05
N PHE A 32 4.50 -3.35 -5.96
CA PHE A 32 3.45 -2.97 -5.03
C PHE A 32 2.46 -1.97 -5.62
N TRP A 33 3.00 -0.87 -6.12
CA TRP A 33 2.23 0.29 -6.53
C TRP A 33 1.55 0.11 -7.90
N SER A 34 2.05 -0.79 -8.76
CA SER A 34 1.44 -1.04 -10.07
C SER A 34 0.01 -1.54 -9.98
N ARG A 35 -0.34 -2.29 -8.92
CA ARG A 35 -1.72 -2.76 -8.65
C ARG A 35 -2.73 -1.63 -8.56
N PHE A 36 -2.27 -0.46 -8.13
CA PHE A 36 -3.13 0.72 -7.94
C PHE A 36 -2.96 1.74 -9.08
N GLY A 37 -2.39 1.33 -10.21
CA GLY A 37 -2.10 2.20 -11.35
C GLY A 37 -1.02 3.25 -11.06
N VAL A 38 -0.15 3.00 -10.07
CA VAL A 38 0.87 3.96 -9.62
C VAL A 38 2.26 3.53 -10.09
N THR A 39 2.94 4.42 -10.80
CA THR A 39 4.34 4.24 -11.20
C THR A 39 5.27 4.17 -9.99
N GLN A 40 6.42 3.50 -10.11
CA GLN A 40 7.42 3.39 -9.03
C GLN A 40 7.83 4.75 -8.42
N SER A 41 8.11 5.76 -9.25
CA SER A 41 8.55 7.07 -8.77
C SER A 41 7.48 7.82 -7.95
N ARG A 42 6.20 7.71 -8.34
CA ARG A 42 5.07 8.23 -7.56
C ARG A 42 4.88 7.44 -6.26
N GLY A 43 4.96 6.11 -6.32
CA GLY A 43 4.89 5.25 -5.13
C GLY A 43 5.97 5.59 -4.10
N SER A 44 7.19 5.88 -4.56
CA SER A 44 8.28 6.34 -3.67
C SER A 44 7.92 7.63 -2.92
N ARG A 45 7.29 8.60 -3.60
CA ARG A 45 6.84 9.85 -2.96
C ARG A 45 5.75 9.63 -1.92
N PHE A 46 4.81 8.74 -2.21
CA PHE A 46 3.75 8.36 -1.27
C PHE A 46 4.34 7.74 -0.01
N GLU A 47 5.30 6.82 -0.16
CA GLU A 47 6.00 6.24 0.99
C GLU A 47 6.80 7.29 1.78
N MET A 48 7.16 8.43 1.19
CA MET A 48 7.86 9.54 1.85
C MET A 48 6.93 10.62 2.42
N GLY A 49 5.60 10.41 2.37
CA GLY A 49 4.62 11.33 2.97
C GLY A 49 4.01 12.36 2.03
N THR A 50 4.20 12.22 0.72
CA THR A 50 3.38 12.96 -0.24
C THR A 50 1.93 12.47 -0.17
N GLU A 51 0.98 13.40 -0.28
CA GLU A 51 -0.45 13.07 -0.30
C GLU A 51 -0.78 12.05 -1.40
N ILE A 52 -1.50 11.00 -1.01
CA ILE A 52 -2.00 9.96 -1.90
C ILE A 52 -3.34 10.41 -2.47
N PRO A 53 -3.52 10.43 -3.80
CA PRO A 53 -4.80 10.80 -4.40
C PRO A 53 -5.96 9.94 -3.89
N THR A 54 -7.11 10.54 -3.64
CA THR A 54 -8.30 9.87 -3.08
C THR A 54 -8.65 8.54 -3.76
N PRO A 55 -8.63 8.41 -5.10
CA PRO A 55 -8.94 7.13 -5.74
C PRO A 55 -7.97 6.00 -5.35
N VAL A 56 -6.67 6.32 -5.22
CA VAL A 56 -5.65 5.35 -4.81
C VAL A 56 -5.83 4.97 -3.34
N THR A 57 -6.15 5.94 -2.49
CA THR A 57 -6.44 5.70 -1.06
C THR A 57 -7.65 4.78 -0.86
N ILE A 58 -8.70 4.92 -1.68
CA ILE A 58 -9.86 4.01 -1.63
C ILE A 58 -9.46 2.59 -1.98
N LEU A 59 -8.72 2.38 -3.08
CA LEU A 59 -8.28 1.03 -3.49
C LEU A 59 -7.34 0.40 -2.46
N LEU A 60 -6.38 1.17 -1.94
CA LEU A 60 -5.51 0.73 -0.85
C LEU A 60 -6.33 0.29 0.37
N LYS A 61 -7.38 1.03 0.72
CA LYS A 61 -8.25 0.68 1.83
C LYS A 61 -8.94 -0.65 1.62
N LEU A 62 -9.61 -0.82 0.49
CA LEU A 62 -10.30 -2.07 0.16
C LEU A 62 -9.33 -3.27 0.12
N TYR A 63 -8.13 -3.07 -0.42
CA TYR A 63 -7.12 -4.12 -0.54
C TYR A 63 -6.57 -4.55 0.83
N LEU A 64 -6.24 -3.60 1.69
CA LEU A 64 -5.69 -3.91 3.02
C LEU A 64 -6.75 -4.41 4.02
N GLU A 65 -8.03 -4.11 3.76
CA GLU A 65 -9.17 -4.71 4.47
C GLU A 65 -9.53 -6.12 3.94
N GLY A 66 -8.88 -6.58 2.87
CA GLY A 66 -9.16 -7.87 2.23
C GLY A 66 -10.48 -7.93 1.48
N VAL A 67 -11.10 -6.78 1.22
CA VAL A 67 -12.33 -6.67 0.42
C VAL A 67 -12.04 -6.97 -1.06
N ILE A 68 -10.86 -6.56 -1.52
CA ILE A 68 -10.33 -6.90 -2.85
C ILE A 68 -8.95 -7.55 -2.71
N THR A 69 -8.56 -8.32 -3.71
CA THR A 69 -7.33 -9.13 -3.74
C THR A 69 -6.47 -8.80 -4.96
N ASP A 70 -5.31 -9.45 -5.07
CA ASP A 70 -4.45 -9.34 -6.26
C ASP A 70 -5.14 -9.77 -7.55
N SER A 71 -6.22 -10.57 -7.48
CA SER A 71 -7.00 -10.98 -8.67
C SER A 71 -7.94 -9.89 -9.19
N ASP A 72 -8.23 -8.89 -8.36
CA ASP A 72 -9.16 -7.80 -8.68
C ASP A 72 -8.45 -6.55 -9.22
N LEU A 73 -7.11 -6.54 -9.23
CA LEU A 73 -6.24 -5.38 -9.50
C LEU A 73 -5.23 -5.63 -10.63
#